data_AF-A0A3L6J6K6-F1
#
_entry.id   AF-A0A3L6J6K6-F1
#
_cell.length_a   1.000
_cell.length_b   1.000
_cell.length_c   1.000
_cell.angle_alpha   90.00
_cell.angle_beta   90.00
_cell.angle_gamma   90.00
#
_symmetry.space_group_name_H-M   'P 1'
#
loop_
_entity.id
_entity.type
_entity.pdbx_description
1 polymer ?
#
loop_
_entity_poly.entity_id
_entity_poly.type
_entity_poly.pdbx_seq_one_letter_code
_entity_poly.pdbx_strand_id
1 'polypeptide(L)'
;MRNIKPEETVMTTNAPFDILSHEKAVVRLDAGCAWVYLTDNGERVGVAFAGPSRYIVDAIVETSKGAVGQTKSSALKGVQIYLGKTEVEKASQPSTADFLGRFGYNDAAAFLNEVRSVVEKHLEDGHKIVVKGRSSSVLLGTTEDDRSVVIATKPESLAFVQDKRVFIDGEGRSVSVSKSGIVIRRQDGRAIVLGRDKIPDLEWLREIGPMVSDKVSRAMRGLGHIRGFYDWEPSAEHSHCSCDDDESDEL
;
A
#
# COMPACT_ATOMS: atom_id res chain seq x y z
N MET A 1 17.63 6.60 -5.25
CA MET A 1 19.02 6.39 -4.83
C MET A 1 19.83 5.97 -6.05
N ARG A 2 21.14 6.26 -6.11
CA ARG A 2 21.94 6.00 -7.33
C ARG A 2 23.21 5.18 -7.10
N ASN A 3 23.75 5.17 -5.88
CA ASN A 3 25.01 4.50 -5.58
C ASN A 3 24.99 4.03 -4.12
N ILE A 4 24.27 2.95 -3.84
CA ILE A 4 24.11 2.44 -2.47
C ILE A 4 25.28 1.54 -2.13
N LYS A 5 25.97 1.82 -1.02
CA LYS A 5 27.11 1.01 -0.55
C LYS A 5 27.04 0.76 0.95
N PRO A 6 27.44 -0.42 1.44
CA PRO A 6 27.59 -0.63 2.87
C PRO A 6 28.78 0.17 3.42
N GLU A 7 28.66 0.63 4.66
CA GLU A 7 29.80 1.07 5.46
C GLU A 7 30.74 -0.13 5.79
N GLU A 8 31.94 0.14 6.30
CA GLU A 8 32.91 -0.92 6.60
C GLU A 8 32.71 -1.54 8.01
N THR A 9 32.02 -0.83 8.91
CA THR A 9 31.83 -1.29 10.29
C THR A 9 30.61 -2.20 10.41
N VAL A 10 30.86 -3.48 10.69
CA VAL A 10 29.82 -4.46 10.99
C VAL A 10 29.48 -4.45 12.48
N MET A 11 28.19 -4.31 12.76
CA MET A 11 27.63 -4.25 14.10
C MET A 11 26.77 -5.48 14.38
N THR A 12 26.41 -5.67 15.64
CA THR A 12 25.55 -6.78 16.07
C THR A 12 24.56 -6.30 17.12
N THR A 13 23.30 -6.67 16.99
CA THR A 13 22.28 -6.35 18.00
C THR A 13 22.54 -7.14 19.28
N ASN A 14 22.49 -6.47 20.44
CA ASN A 14 22.61 -7.11 21.76
C ASN A 14 21.27 -7.20 22.52
N ALA A 15 20.22 -6.59 21.97
CA ALA A 15 18.84 -6.68 22.44
C ALA A 15 17.87 -6.67 21.24
N PRO A 16 16.62 -7.13 21.41
CA PRO A 16 15.61 -7.00 20.36
C PRO A 16 15.37 -5.54 19.96
N PHE A 17 15.18 -5.29 18.66
CA PHE A 17 14.96 -3.97 18.10
C PHE A 17 13.95 -4.01 16.94
N ASP A 18 12.94 -3.15 16.99
CA ASP A 18 11.96 -3.02 15.92
C ASP A 18 12.49 -2.04 14.86
N ILE A 19 13.18 -2.59 13.85
CA ILE A 19 13.78 -1.81 12.76
C ILE A 19 12.74 -1.11 11.90
N LEU A 20 11.56 -1.71 11.78
CA LEU A 20 10.37 -1.09 11.20
C LEU A 20 9.27 -1.18 12.24
N SER A 21 8.71 -0.03 12.60
CA SER A 21 7.54 0.07 13.48
C SER A 21 6.49 0.95 12.81
N HIS A 22 5.36 0.33 12.47
CA HIS A 22 4.21 0.93 11.83
C HIS A 22 2.95 0.27 12.42
N GLU A 23 1.83 0.99 12.46
CA GLU A 23 0.57 0.49 13.05
C GLU A 23 0.19 -0.92 12.55
N LYS A 24 0.36 -1.15 11.24
CA LYS A 24 0.06 -2.42 10.58
C LYS A 24 1.26 -3.30 10.23
N ALA A 25 2.48 -2.90 10.58
CA ALA A 25 3.66 -3.68 10.22
C ALA A 25 4.80 -3.50 11.22
N VAL A 26 5.41 -4.60 11.61
CA VAL A 26 6.61 -4.62 12.45
C VAL A 26 7.64 -5.52 11.78
N VAL A 27 8.89 -5.07 11.74
CA VAL A 27 10.04 -5.92 11.44
C VAL A 27 10.92 -5.87 12.67
N ARG A 28 11.14 -7.04 13.28
CA ARG A 28 11.90 -7.20 14.51
C ARG A 28 13.21 -7.91 14.21
N LEU A 29 14.29 -7.30 14.67
CA LEU A 29 15.60 -7.92 14.83
C LEU A 29 15.66 -8.45 16.25
N ASP A 30 15.88 -9.75 16.44
CA ASP A 30 16.19 -10.27 17.77
C ASP A 30 17.67 -10.03 18.09
N ALA A 31 18.08 -10.29 19.33
CA ALA A 31 19.47 -10.19 19.71
C ALA A 31 20.32 -11.15 18.85
N GLY A 32 21.44 -10.64 18.35
CA GLY A 32 22.34 -11.38 17.51
C GLY A 32 22.12 -11.25 15.99
N CYS A 33 21.49 -10.19 15.53
CA CYS A 33 21.53 -9.83 14.10
C CYS A 33 22.82 -9.08 13.79
N ALA A 34 23.60 -9.56 12.81
CA ALA A 34 24.68 -8.80 12.21
C ALA A 34 24.09 -7.75 11.25
N TRP A 35 24.60 -6.53 11.27
CA TRP A 35 24.10 -5.47 10.41
C TRP A 35 25.17 -4.43 10.07
N VAL A 36 24.91 -3.67 9.02
CA VAL A 36 25.76 -2.57 8.55
C VAL A 36 24.90 -1.44 7.98
N TYR A 37 25.32 -0.20 8.12
CA TYR A 37 24.65 0.91 7.45
C TYR A 37 24.85 0.86 5.95
N LEU A 38 23.83 1.31 5.23
CA LEU A 38 23.86 1.57 3.80
C LEU A 38 23.88 3.08 3.57
N THR A 39 24.75 3.52 2.66
CA THR A 39 24.92 4.94 2.31
C THR A 39 24.63 5.20 0.84
N ASP A 40 24.03 6.34 0.51
CA ASP A 40 23.92 6.86 -0.87
C ASP A 40 24.61 8.24 -0.89
N ASN A 41 25.72 8.35 -1.62
CA ASN A 41 26.57 9.56 -1.64
C ASN A 41 27.05 10.00 -0.24
N GLY A 42 27.34 9.04 0.64
CA GLY A 42 27.84 9.28 2.00
C GLY A 42 26.76 9.55 3.06
N GLU A 43 25.49 9.71 2.66
CA GLU A 43 24.38 9.83 3.60
C GLU A 43 23.83 8.44 3.96
N ARG A 44 23.61 8.16 5.24
CA ARG A 44 22.97 6.91 5.69
C ARG A 44 21.50 6.88 5.25
N VAL A 45 21.16 5.90 4.42
CA VAL A 45 19.81 5.73 3.86
C VAL A 45 19.09 4.50 4.39
N GLY A 46 19.80 3.62 5.10
CA GLY A 46 19.24 2.38 5.60
C GLY A 46 20.28 1.48 6.24
N VAL A 47 19.94 0.21 6.40
CA VAL A 47 20.82 -0.84 6.89
C VAL A 47 20.58 -2.14 6.12
N ALA A 48 21.65 -2.92 5.96
CA ALA A 48 21.54 -4.32 5.60
C ALA A 48 21.79 -5.17 6.85
N PHE A 49 21.03 -6.25 7.01
CA PHE A 49 21.13 -7.09 8.21
C PHE A 49 20.90 -8.57 7.89
N ALA A 50 21.49 -9.46 8.69
CA ALA A 50 21.25 -10.89 8.66
C ALA A 50 21.25 -11.46 10.08
N GLY A 51 20.50 -12.54 10.30
CA GLY A 51 20.36 -13.18 11.60
C GLY A 51 18.90 -13.31 12.05
N PRO A 52 18.66 -13.63 13.34
CA PRO A 52 17.34 -13.99 13.85
C PRO A 52 16.41 -12.78 13.78
N SER A 53 15.52 -12.79 12.80
CA SER A 53 14.64 -11.66 12.53
C SER A 53 13.33 -12.14 11.91
N ARG A 54 12.29 -11.34 12.04
CA ARG A 54 10.94 -11.66 11.56
C ARG A 54 10.16 -10.42 11.20
N TYR A 55 9.17 -10.59 10.35
CA TYR A 55 8.16 -9.57 10.12
C TYR A 55 6.79 -10.03 10.61
N ILE A 56 5.95 -9.04 10.93
CA ILE A 56 4.53 -9.20 11.20
C ILE A 56 3.84 -8.09 10.41
N VAL A 57 2.88 -8.45 9.58
CA VAL A 57 2.04 -7.52 8.81
C VAL A 57 0.59 -7.81 9.14
N ASP A 58 -0.09 -6.82 9.68
CA ASP A 58 -1.53 -6.87 9.88
C ASP A 58 -2.25 -6.45 8.59
N ALA A 59 -2.72 -7.44 7.84
CA ALA A 59 -3.53 -7.23 6.65
C ALA A 59 -5.04 -7.30 6.95
N ILE A 60 -5.44 -7.04 8.20
CA ILE A 60 -6.84 -6.89 8.59
C ILE A 60 -7.32 -5.47 8.27
N VAL A 61 -8.48 -5.40 7.64
CA VAL A 61 -9.15 -4.15 7.29
C VAL A 61 -10.45 -4.10 8.07
N GLU A 62 -10.52 -3.15 8.99
CA GLU A 62 -11.75 -2.84 9.73
C GLU A 62 -12.70 -2.03 8.86
N THR A 63 -13.96 -2.44 8.83
CA THR A 63 -15.04 -1.72 8.14
C THR A 63 -16.26 -1.60 9.03
N SER A 64 -17.20 -0.73 8.65
CA SER A 64 -18.51 -0.63 9.31
C SER A 64 -19.31 -1.94 9.30
N LYS A 65 -18.96 -2.91 8.44
CA LYS A 65 -19.60 -4.22 8.33
C LYS A 65 -18.81 -5.36 9.01
N GLY A 66 -17.71 -5.03 9.69
CA GLY A 66 -16.81 -5.99 10.33
C GLY A 66 -15.38 -5.95 9.80
N ALA A 67 -14.54 -6.82 10.32
CA ALA A 67 -13.12 -6.91 9.95
C ALA A 67 -12.88 -8.06 8.97
N VAL A 68 -12.08 -7.80 7.93
CA VAL A 68 -11.72 -8.82 6.92
C VAL A 68 -10.22 -8.78 6.66
N GLY A 69 -9.58 -9.95 6.67
CA GLY A 69 -8.16 -10.09 6.35
C GLY A 69 -7.49 -11.15 7.21
N GLN A 70 -6.16 -11.18 7.17
CA GLN A 70 -5.37 -12.06 8.03
C GLN A 70 -3.99 -11.47 8.28
N THR A 71 -3.55 -11.47 9.53
CA THR A 71 -2.17 -11.17 9.87
C THR A 71 -1.22 -12.18 9.23
N LYS A 72 -0.09 -11.70 8.71
CA LYS A 72 0.98 -12.50 8.15
C LYS A 72 2.24 -12.30 8.96
N SER A 73 2.91 -13.39 9.27
CA SER A 73 4.21 -13.37 9.92
C SER A 73 5.09 -14.47 9.36
N SER A 74 6.39 -14.22 9.35
CA SER A 74 7.40 -15.21 8.97
C SER A 74 8.78 -14.73 9.44
N ALA A 75 9.68 -15.67 9.68
CA ALA A 75 11.09 -15.38 9.89
C ALA A 75 11.76 -14.99 8.56
N LEU A 76 12.79 -14.17 8.67
CA LEU A 76 13.61 -13.70 7.55
C LEU A 76 14.93 -14.48 7.52
N LYS A 77 15.44 -14.76 6.31
CA LYS A 77 16.63 -15.59 6.08
C LYS A 77 17.56 -14.92 5.06
N GLY A 78 18.86 -15.00 5.34
CA GLY A 78 19.91 -14.35 4.55
C GLY A 78 20.01 -12.86 4.85
N VAL A 79 20.69 -12.11 3.98
CA VAL A 79 20.77 -10.65 4.09
C VAL A 79 19.45 -10.00 3.62
N GLN A 80 18.93 -9.11 4.47
CA GLN A 80 17.78 -8.25 4.21
C GLN A 80 18.25 -6.80 4.05
N ILE A 81 17.48 -5.99 3.34
CA ILE A 81 17.74 -4.55 3.17
C ILE A 81 16.55 -3.78 3.76
N TYR A 82 16.84 -2.88 4.69
CA TYR A 82 15.89 -1.88 5.17
C TYR A 82 16.35 -0.49 4.75
N LEU A 83 15.50 0.23 4.03
CA LEU A 83 15.71 1.62 3.62
C LEU A 83 14.76 2.51 4.41
N GLY A 84 15.30 3.46 5.16
CA GLY A 84 14.54 4.28 6.08
C GLY A 84 15.39 4.70 7.27
N LYS A 85 14.86 5.64 8.06
CA LYS A 85 15.51 6.04 9.31
C LYS A 85 15.46 4.88 10.31
N THR A 86 16.55 4.71 11.05
CA THR A 86 16.68 3.72 12.12
C THR A 86 17.71 4.20 13.13
N GLU A 87 17.57 3.73 14.36
CA GLU A 87 18.49 3.96 15.48
C GLU A 87 19.00 2.63 16.04
N VAL A 88 19.13 1.62 15.18
CA VAL A 88 19.53 0.24 15.55
C VAL A 88 20.87 0.20 16.29
N GLU A 89 21.74 1.20 16.11
CA GLU A 89 22.98 1.37 16.86
C GLU A 89 22.79 1.47 18.37
N LYS A 90 21.63 1.98 18.84
CA LYS A 90 21.32 2.09 20.27
C LYS A 90 21.13 0.73 20.94
N ALA A 91 20.80 -0.30 20.16
CA ALA A 91 20.59 -1.67 20.61
C ALA A 91 21.70 -2.61 20.10
N SER A 92 22.90 -2.07 19.83
CA SER A 92 23.97 -2.80 19.15
C SER A 92 25.36 -2.52 19.72
N GLN A 93 26.30 -3.39 19.34
CA GLN A 93 27.73 -3.30 19.64
C GLN A 93 28.55 -3.71 18.39
N PRO A 94 29.84 -3.36 18.29
CA PRO A 94 30.70 -3.86 17.23
C PRO A 94 30.70 -5.39 17.17
N SER A 95 30.67 -5.95 15.95
CA SER A 95 30.66 -7.40 15.76
C SER A 95 32.05 -8.02 15.95
N THR A 96 32.10 -9.28 16.36
CA THR A 96 33.33 -10.08 16.44
C THR A 96 33.33 -11.18 15.39
N ALA A 97 34.51 -11.65 14.98
CA ALA A 97 34.61 -12.77 14.03
C ALA A 97 33.88 -14.03 14.55
N ASP A 98 34.06 -14.37 15.84
CA ASP A 98 33.35 -15.48 16.48
C ASP A 98 31.83 -15.35 16.41
N PHE A 99 31.32 -14.12 16.49
CA PHE A 99 29.89 -13.86 16.39
C PHE A 99 29.39 -14.10 14.97
N LEU A 100 30.08 -13.52 13.98
CA LEU A 100 29.76 -13.67 12.56
C LEU A 100 29.82 -15.12 12.10
N GLY A 101 30.78 -15.90 12.64
CA GLY A 101 30.92 -17.34 12.37
C GLY A 101 29.66 -18.14 12.70
N ARG A 102 28.88 -17.74 13.71
CA ARG A 102 27.61 -18.40 14.07
C ARG A 102 26.52 -18.25 13.02
N PHE A 103 26.66 -17.29 12.10
CA PHE A 103 25.72 -17.01 11.02
C PHE A 103 26.27 -17.42 9.64
N GLY A 104 27.36 -18.18 9.61
CA GLY A 104 27.97 -18.67 8.37
C GLY A 104 28.96 -17.71 7.73
N TYR A 105 29.34 -16.63 8.40
CA TYR A 105 30.32 -15.67 7.90
C TYR A 105 31.66 -15.87 8.58
N ASN A 106 32.72 -16.11 7.80
CA ASN A 106 34.07 -16.30 8.36
C ASN A 106 34.60 -15.05 9.08
N ASP A 107 34.23 -13.87 8.57
CA ASP A 107 34.65 -12.57 9.08
C ASP A 107 33.72 -11.44 8.59
N ALA A 108 34.04 -10.20 8.95
CA ALA A 108 33.31 -9.02 8.51
C ALA A 108 33.36 -8.81 6.99
N ALA A 109 34.47 -9.17 6.33
CA ALA A 109 34.62 -9.00 4.89
C ALA A 109 33.69 -9.95 4.12
N ALA A 110 33.53 -11.19 4.59
CA ALA A 110 32.58 -12.16 4.04
C ALA A 110 31.14 -11.64 4.15
N PHE A 111 30.74 -11.11 5.31
CA PHE A 111 29.43 -10.50 5.49
C PHE A 111 29.22 -9.29 4.56
N LEU A 112 30.18 -8.37 4.49
CA LEU A 112 30.10 -7.20 3.62
C LEU A 112 30.02 -7.57 2.14
N ASN A 113 30.71 -8.64 1.71
CA ASN A 113 30.62 -9.14 0.33
C ASN A 113 29.22 -9.68 0.01
N GLU A 114 28.59 -10.42 0.93
CA GLU A 114 27.20 -10.87 0.76
C GLU A 114 26.24 -9.67 0.70
N VAL A 115 26.41 -8.68 1.59
CA VAL A 115 25.64 -7.43 1.57
C VAL A 115 25.77 -6.71 0.22
N ARG A 116 26.99 -6.57 -0.31
CA ARG A 116 27.22 -5.96 -1.63
C ARG A 116 26.50 -6.71 -2.74
N SER A 117 26.57 -8.04 -2.74
CA SER A 117 25.87 -8.87 -3.74
C SER A 117 24.35 -8.70 -3.68
N VAL A 118 23.78 -8.63 -2.46
CA VAL A 118 22.33 -8.41 -2.28
C VAL A 118 21.93 -6.99 -2.67
N VAL A 119 22.75 -5.98 -2.38
CA VAL A 119 22.53 -4.59 -2.83
C VAL A 119 22.55 -4.50 -4.36
N GLU A 120 23.56 -5.08 -5.02
CA GLU A 120 23.67 -5.11 -6.48
C GLU A 120 22.42 -5.75 -7.10
N LYS A 121 22.07 -6.95 -6.64
CA LYS A 121 20.90 -7.72 -7.10
C LYS A 121 19.57 -6.98 -6.95
N HIS A 122 19.36 -6.28 -5.84
CA HIS A 122 18.05 -5.68 -5.54
C HIS A 122 17.92 -4.21 -5.93
N LEU A 123 19.02 -3.47 -6.03
CA LEU A 123 19.02 -2.01 -6.14
C LEU A 123 19.75 -1.47 -7.38
N GLU A 124 20.64 -2.24 -8.02
CA GLU A 124 21.48 -1.76 -9.12
C GLU A 124 21.03 -2.23 -10.52
N ASP A 125 20.18 -3.26 -10.63
CA ASP A 125 19.61 -3.79 -11.90
C ASP A 125 18.58 -2.86 -12.59
N GLY A 126 18.81 -1.54 -12.57
CA GLY A 126 18.03 -0.55 -13.35
C GLY A 126 16.69 -0.12 -12.75
N HIS A 127 16.24 -0.75 -11.66
CA HIS A 127 15.03 -0.35 -10.95
C HIS A 127 15.31 0.75 -9.92
N LYS A 128 14.97 2.00 -10.26
CA LYS A 128 15.16 3.14 -9.38
C LYS A 128 14.20 3.08 -8.17
N ILE A 129 14.69 2.59 -7.03
CA ILE A 129 13.96 2.73 -5.75
C ILE A 129 14.11 4.17 -5.25
N VAL A 130 12.97 4.77 -4.94
CA VAL A 130 12.87 6.14 -4.43
C VAL A 130 12.02 6.12 -3.17
N VAL A 131 12.69 6.13 -2.01
CA VAL A 131 12.04 6.39 -0.73
C VAL A 131 12.01 7.90 -0.54
N LYS A 132 10.83 8.50 -0.74
CA LYS A 132 10.59 9.94 -0.58
C LYS A 132 9.78 10.17 0.69
N GLY A 133 10.31 11.00 1.59
CA GLY A 133 9.65 11.38 2.83
C GLY A 133 10.42 10.89 4.05
N ARG A 134 10.46 11.72 5.11
CA ARG A 134 11.23 11.44 6.33
C ARG A 134 10.72 10.25 7.14
N SER A 135 9.46 9.85 6.93
CA SER A 135 8.77 8.80 7.68
C SER A 135 8.34 7.63 6.78
N SER A 136 9.00 7.49 5.63
CA SER A 136 8.76 6.38 4.71
C SER A 136 9.89 5.36 4.85
N SER A 137 9.55 4.09 4.79
CA SER A 137 10.54 3.01 4.80
C SER A 137 10.17 1.87 3.88
N VAL A 138 11.17 1.08 3.51
CA VAL A 138 11.03 -0.11 2.66
C VAL A 138 11.92 -1.21 3.22
N LEU A 139 11.35 -2.38 3.47
CA LEU A 139 12.08 -3.64 3.65
C LEU A 139 12.05 -4.40 2.32
N LEU A 140 13.21 -4.88 1.90
CA LEU A 140 13.39 -5.92 0.89
C LEU A 140 14.00 -7.13 1.59
N GLY A 141 13.35 -8.28 1.46
CA GLY A 141 13.79 -9.46 2.18
C GLY A 141 13.40 -10.78 1.53
N THR A 142 13.84 -11.84 2.19
CA THR A 142 13.56 -13.23 1.84
C THR A 142 13.17 -13.98 3.12
N THR A 143 12.10 -14.77 3.03
CA THR A 143 11.62 -15.62 4.13
C THR A 143 12.38 -16.94 4.21
N GLU A 144 12.18 -17.70 5.30
CA GLU A 144 12.79 -19.04 5.45
C GLU A 144 12.41 -20.02 4.33
N ASP A 145 11.21 -19.89 3.75
CA ASP A 145 10.74 -20.68 2.61
C ASP A 145 11.28 -20.16 1.26
N ASP A 146 12.32 -19.33 1.26
CA ASP A 146 12.95 -18.70 0.10
C ASP A 146 11.99 -17.82 -0.74
N ARG A 147 10.93 -17.31 -0.13
CA ARG A 147 9.98 -16.37 -0.77
C ARG A 147 10.40 -14.93 -0.55
N SER A 148 10.46 -14.13 -1.62
CA SER A 148 10.73 -12.70 -1.53
C SER A 148 9.59 -11.95 -0.84
N VAL A 149 9.95 -10.98 -0.02
CA VAL A 149 9.02 -10.10 0.69
C VAL A 149 9.42 -8.63 0.51
N VAL A 150 8.44 -7.78 0.28
CA VAL A 150 8.59 -6.32 0.27
C VAL A 150 7.57 -5.72 1.21
N ILE A 151 8.03 -4.87 2.14
CA ILE A 151 7.16 -4.08 3.03
C ILE A 151 7.52 -2.62 2.83
N ALA A 152 6.62 -1.83 2.26
CA ALA A 152 6.79 -0.39 2.12
C ALA A 152 5.79 0.34 3.01
N THR A 153 6.23 1.32 3.77
CA THR A 153 5.38 2.10 4.67
C THR A 153 5.52 3.60 4.44
N LYS A 154 4.43 4.30 4.73
CA LYS A 154 4.36 5.74 5.02
C LYS A 154 3.43 5.89 6.23
N PRO A 155 3.34 7.07 6.88
CA PRO A 155 2.60 7.22 8.14
C PRO A 155 1.17 6.65 8.14
N GLU A 156 0.44 6.73 7.03
CA GLU A 156 -0.95 6.28 6.91
C GLU A 156 -1.14 5.23 5.81
N SER A 157 -0.07 4.57 5.38
CA SER A 157 -0.17 3.60 4.28
C SER A 157 0.88 2.51 4.36
N LEU A 158 0.47 1.30 3.99
CA LEU A 158 1.29 0.11 3.93
C LEU A 158 1.11 -0.55 2.56
N ALA A 159 2.20 -1.01 1.97
CA ALA A 159 2.20 -1.96 0.89
C ALA A 159 3.04 -3.18 1.29
N PHE A 160 2.45 -4.36 1.17
CA PHE A 160 3.06 -5.66 1.44
C PHE A 160 2.97 -6.52 0.19
N VAL A 161 4.10 -7.07 -0.22
CA VAL A 161 4.20 -8.00 -1.34
C VAL A 161 4.93 -9.25 -0.87
N GLN A 162 4.36 -10.41 -1.17
CA GLN A 162 5.01 -11.71 -0.99
C GLN A 162 4.57 -12.65 -2.10
N ASP A 163 5.51 -13.15 -2.91
CA ASP A 163 5.23 -13.88 -4.16
C ASP A 163 4.21 -13.14 -5.05
N LYS A 164 3.07 -13.78 -5.32
CA LYS A 164 1.96 -13.29 -6.13
C LYS A 164 0.86 -12.65 -5.28
N ARG A 165 1.15 -12.34 -4.01
CA ARG A 165 0.22 -11.67 -3.09
C ARG A 165 0.66 -10.23 -2.91
N VAL A 166 -0.30 -9.33 -3.06
CA VAL A 166 -0.12 -7.91 -2.80
C VAL A 166 -1.21 -7.48 -1.83
N PHE A 167 -0.84 -6.70 -0.83
CA PHE A 167 -1.78 -6.03 0.07
C PHE A 167 -1.35 -4.58 0.17
N ILE A 168 -2.24 -3.65 -0.16
CA ILE A 168 -2.02 -2.22 -0.03
C ILE A 168 -3.15 -1.69 0.84
N ASP A 169 -2.82 -0.88 1.83
CA ASP A 169 -3.77 -0.22 2.72
C ASP A 169 -3.35 1.24 2.86
N GLY A 170 -4.30 2.16 2.74
CA GLY A 170 -4.07 3.59 2.90
C GLY A 170 -5.30 4.44 2.57
N GLU A 171 -5.41 5.59 3.23
CA GLU A 171 -6.50 6.57 2.99
C GLU A 171 -7.92 5.96 3.10
N GLY A 172 -8.12 5.03 4.05
CA GLY A 172 -9.41 4.35 4.24
C GLY A 172 -9.80 3.39 3.11
N ARG A 173 -8.83 2.99 2.28
CA ARG A 173 -9.00 2.03 1.19
C ARG A 173 -7.94 0.94 1.28
N SER A 174 -8.31 -0.26 0.86
CA SER A 174 -7.38 -1.37 0.74
C SER A 174 -7.54 -2.08 -0.60
N VAL A 175 -6.43 -2.63 -1.09
CA VAL A 175 -6.35 -3.46 -2.28
C VAL A 175 -5.62 -4.74 -1.89
N SER A 176 -6.25 -5.89 -2.14
CA SER A 176 -5.61 -7.20 -1.98
C SER A 176 -5.62 -7.93 -3.31
N VAL A 177 -4.45 -8.38 -3.76
CA VAL A 177 -4.27 -9.24 -4.92
C VAL A 177 -3.81 -10.60 -4.41
N SER A 178 -4.46 -11.66 -4.88
CA SER A 178 -4.04 -13.02 -4.58
C SER A 178 -4.40 -13.98 -5.71
N LYS A 179 -4.10 -15.27 -5.52
CA LYS A 179 -4.54 -16.32 -6.45
C LYS A 179 -6.06 -16.35 -6.63
N SER A 180 -6.88 -15.88 -5.69
CA SER A 180 -8.34 -15.89 -5.85
C SER A 180 -8.88 -14.72 -6.68
N GLY A 181 -8.07 -13.68 -6.90
CA GLY A 181 -8.49 -12.46 -7.58
C GLY A 181 -8.00 -11.18 -6.89
N ILE A 182 -8.64 -10.08 -7.24
CA ILE A 182 -8.36 -8.73 -6.70
C ILE A 182 -9.57 -8.29 -5.90
N VAL A 183 -9.33 -7.74 -4.71
CA VAL A 183 -10.36 -7.14 -3.85
C VAL A 183 -9.96 -5.71 -3.54
N ILE A 184 -10.81 -4.76 -3.91
CA ILE A 184 -10.66 -3.34 -3.55
C ILE A 184 -11.75 -3.01 -2.55
N ARG A 185 -11.40 -2.53 -1.36
CA ARG A 185 -12.35 -2.29 -0.27
C ARG A 185 -12.24 -0.87 0.26
N ARG A 186 -13.39 -0.31 0.64
CA ARG A 186 -13.53 0.99 1.32
C ARG A 186 -13.87 0.76 2.79
N GLN A 187 -13.54 1.75 3.62
CA GLN A 187 -13.85 1.75 5.06
C GLN A 187 -15.35 1.61 5.38
N ASP A 188 -16.23 2.04 4.48
CA ASP A 188 -17.69 1.89 4.61
C ASP A 188 -18.20 0.45 4.32
N GLY A 189 -17.28 -0.50 4.11
CA GLY A 189 -17.60 -1.90 3.87
C GLY A 189 -17.94 -2.23 2.43
N ARG A 190 -18.00 -1.26 1.52
CA ARG A 190 -18.16 -1.55 0.08
C ARG A 190 -16.87 -2.14 -0.48
N ALA A 191 -17.01 -3.17 -1.31
CA ALA A 191 -15.89 -3.80 -1.98
C ALA A 191 -16.20 -4.10 -3.45
N ILE A 192 -15.18 -4.04 -4.29
CA ILE A 192 -15.19 -4.56 -5.65
C ILE A 192 -14.32 -5.82 -5.63
N VAL A 193 -14.90 -6.95 -6.03
CA VAL A 193 -14.20 -8.24 -6.13
C VAL A 193 -14.10 -8.60 -7.60
N LEU A 194 -12.87 -8.77 -8.08
CA LEU A 194 -12.55 -9.27 -9.41
C LEU A 194 -12.00 -10.68 -9.24
N GLY A 195 -12.80 -11.70 -9.54
CA GLY A 195 -12.37 -13.09 -9.54
C GLY A 195 -11.52 -13.41 -10.77
N ARG A 196 -10.90 -14.59 -10.79
CA ARG A 196 -10.03 -15.03 -11.90
C ARG A 196 -10.71 -15.01 -13.27
N ASP A 197 -11.99 -15.38 -13.32
CA ASP A 197 -12.73 -15.59 -14.57
C ASP A 197 -13.97 -14.69 -14.71
N LYS A 198 -14.31 -13.91 -13.67
CA LYS A 198 -15.58 -13.18 -13.55
C LYS A 198 -15.42 -11.98 -12.63
N ILE A 199 -16.28 -10.97 -12.78
CA ILE A 199 -16.56 -10.00 -11.71
C ILE A 199 -17.77 -10.56 -10.96
N PRO A 200 -17.58 -11.30 -9.83
CA PRO A 200 -18.67 -12.00 -9.16
C PRO A 200 -19.76 -11.07 -8.61
N ASP A 201 -19.48 -9.78 -8.43
CA ASP A 201 -20.33 -8.87 -7.68
C ASP A 201 -20.62 -7.57 -8.46
N LEU A 202 -21.29 -7.71 -9.61
CA LEU A 202 -21.91 -6.60 -10.34
C LEU A 202 -23.41 -6.47 -10.02
N GLU A 203 -23.94 -7.24 -9.05
CA GLU A 203 -25.36 -7.20 -8.72
C GLU A 203 -25.79 -5.81 -8.21
N TRP A 204 -24.92 -5.09 -7.50
CA TRP A 204 -25.17 -3.70 -7.11
C TRP A 204 -25.30 -2.74 -8.31
N LEU A 205 -24.79 -3.07 -9.50
CA LEU A 205 -25.07 -2.28 -10.71
C LEU A 205 -26.54 -2.37 -11.12
N ARG A 206 -27.23 -3.49 -10.81
CA ARG A 206 -28.68 -3.60 -11.01
C ARG A 206 -29.44 -2.65 -10.10
N GLU A 207 -28.87 -2.30 -8.95
CA GLU A 207 -29.46 -1.34 -8.01
C GLU A 207 -29.24 0.12 -8.41
N ILE A 208 -28.35 0.43 -9.37
CA ILE A 208 -28.13 1.81 -9.83
C ILE A 208 -29.41 2.40 -10.42
N GLY A 209 -30.14 1.64 -11.24
CA GLY A 209 -31.40 2.11 -11.84
C GLY A 209 -32.42 2.55 -10.78
N PRO A 210 -32.81 1.65 -9.85
CA PRO A 210 -33.67 1.99 -8.72
C PRO A 210 -33.13 3.14 -7.84
N MET A 211 -31.83 3.20 -7.59
CA MET A 211 -31.21 4.19 -6.70
C MET A 211 -31.16 5.60 -7.33
N VAL A 212 -30.88 5.68 -8.63
CA VAL A 212 -30.99 6.92 -9.42
C VAL A 212 -32.44 7.34 -9.51
N SER A 213 -33.35 6.41 -9.82
CA SER A 213 -34.79 6.69 -9.91
C SER A 213 -35.33 7.25 -8.59
N ASP A 214 -34.98 6.64 -7.45
CA ASP A 214 -35.43 7.12 -6.14
C ASP A 214 -34.86 8.51 -5.80
N LYS A 215 -33.57 8.77 -6.09
CA LYS A 215 -32.98 10.10 -5.91
C LYS A 215 -33.65 11.17 -6.79
N VAL A 216 -33.89 10.86 -8.05
CA VAL A 216 -34.61 11.74 -8.98
C VAL A 216 -36.05 11.96 -8.51
N SER A 217 -36.77 10.90 -8.13
CA SER A 217 -38.14 11.01 -7.62
C SER A 217 -38.25 11.78 -6.30
N ARG A 218 -37.24 11.72 -5.42
CA ARG A 218 -37.19 12.55 -4.21
C ARG A 218 -36.88 14.01 -4.53
N ALA A 219 -35.94 14.28 -5.44
CA ALA A 219 -35.66 15.64 -5.92
C ALA A 219 -36.90 16.27 -6.59
N MET A 220 -37.60 15.50 -7.42
CA MET A 220 -38.83 15.93 -8.10
C MET A 220 -40.00 16.13 -7.12
N ARG A 221 -40.11 15.31 -6.06
CA ARG A 221 -41.09 15.54 -4.98
C ARG A 221 -40.80 16.82 -4.19
N GLY A 222 -39.53 17.17 -4.00
CA GLY A 222 -39.12 18.44 -3.41
C GLY A 222 -39.47 19.67 -4.26
N LEU A 223 -39.57 19.49 -5.59
CA LEU A 223 -39.99 20.54 -6.53
C LEU A 223 -41.53 20.67 -6.64
N GLY A 224 -42.29 19.68 -6.17
CA GLY A 224 -43.76 19.71 -6.17
C GLY A 224 -44.38 20.80 -5.28
N HIS A 225 -43.60 21.41 -4.38
CA HIS A 225 -44.00 22.56 -3.58
C HIS A 225 -43.69 23.92 -4.24
N ILE A 226 -43.06 23.95 -5.42
CA ILE A 226 -42.94 25.17 -6.23
C ILE A 226 -44.12 25.20 -7.21
N ARG A 227 -45.33 25.35 -6.68
CA ARG A 227 -46.49 25.82 -7.44
C ARG A 227 -46.98 27.08 -6.77
N GLY A 228 -46.64 28.21 -7.37
CA GLY A 228 -47.10 29.53 -6.95
C GLY A 228 -46.11 30.60 -7.36
N PHE A 229 -46.12 30.97 -8.64
CA PHE A 229 -45.82 32.32 -9.14
C PHE A 229 -46.02 32.32 -10.67
N TYR A 230 -47.28 32.26 -11.10
CA TYR A 230 -47.72 32.81 -12.39
C TYR A 230 -49.22 33.12 -12.25
N ASP A 231 -49.53 34.11 -11.43
CA ASP A 231 -50.67 35.00 -11.71
C ASP A 231 -50.05 36.25 -12.36
N TRP A 232 -50.14 36.31 -13.68
CA TRP A 232 -49.95 37.53 -14.45
C TRP A 232 -51.17 37.64 -15.37
N GLU A 233 -52.10 38.50 -14.97
CA GLU A 233 -53.21 38.93 -15.83
C GLU A 233 -52.66 39.70 -17.03
N PRO A 234 -53.08 39.38 -18.27
CA PRO A 234 -52.93 40.30 -19.39
C PRO A 234 -54.16 41.20 -19.47
N SER A 235 -53.97 42.47 -19.14
CA SER A 235 -54.89 43.54 -19.53
C SER A 235 -54.82 43.79 -21.04
N ALA A 236 -55.97 43.57 -21.68
CA ALA A 236 -56.58 44.29 -22.81
C ALA A 236 -55.67 44.90 -23.91
N GLU A 237 -55.91 44.50 -25.18
CA GLU A 237 -56.65 45.28 -26.19
C GLU A 237 -56.39 44.78 -27.63
N HIS A 238 -57.48 44.77 -28.40
CA HIS A 238 -57.62 44.85 -29.86
C HIS A 238 -56.49 44.41 -30.80
N SER A 239 -56.78 43.48 -31.71
CA SER A 239 -57.25 43.84 -33.07
C SER A 239 -57.34 42.62 -34.00
N HIS A 240 -58.32 42.71 -34.90
CA HIS A 240 -58.54 41.90 -36.09
C HIS A 240 -57.26 41.49 -36.84
N CYS A 241 -57.18 40.23 -37.29
CA CYS A 241 -57.34 39.93 -38.71
C CYS A 241 -57.46 38.42 -38.96
N SER A 242 -58.26 38.13 -39.97
CA SER A 242 -58.62 36.85 -40.56
C SER A 242 -57.53 36.26 -41.44
N CYS A 243 -57.86 35.07 -41.97
CA CYS A 243 -57.28 34.40 -43.15
C CYS A 243 -56.00 33.61 -42.85
N ASP A 244 -55.79 32.41 -43.38
CA ASP A 244 -56.59 31.47 -44.16
C ASP A 244 -55.82 30.13 -44.05
N ASP A 245 -56.50 29.07 -44.47
CA ASP A 245 -55.99 27.73 -44.72
C ASP A 245 -54.66 27.70 -45.49
N ASP A 246 -53.79 26.72 -45.22
CA ASP A 246 -53.34 25.83 -46.29
C ASP A 246 -52.67 24.55 -45.78
N GLU A 247 -53.04 23.47 -46.46
CA GLU A 247 -52.58 22.10 -46.39
C GLU A 247 -51.13 21.93 -46.92
N SER A 248 -50.71 20.65 -46.94
CA SER A 248 -49.58 20.02 -47.67
C SER A 248 -48.24 20.00 -46.89
N ASP A 249 -47.81 18.86 -46.38
CA ASP A 249 -47.31 17.63 -47.04
C ASP A 249 -45.80 17.65 -47.29
N GLU A 250 -45.19 16.51 -46.97
CA GLU A 250 -43.97 15.94 -47.56
C GLU A 250 -42.63 16.68 -47.36
N LEU A 251 -41.84 16.20 -46.38
CA LEU A 251 -40.68 15.29 -46.56
C LEU A 251 -39.85 15.14 -45.27
#